data_AF-A0AAJ5UQZ5-F1
#
_entry.id   AF-A0AAJ5UQZ5-F1
#
_cell.length_a   1.000
_cell.length_b   1.000
_cell.length_c   1.000
_cell.angle_alpha   90.00
_cell.angle_beta   90.00
_cell.angle_gamma   90.00
#
_symmetry.space_group_name_H-M   'P 1'
#
loop_
_entity.id
_entity.type
_entity.pdbx_description
1 polymer ?
#
loop_
_entity_poly.entity_id
_entity_poly.type
_entity_poly.pdbx_seq_one_letter_code
_entity_poly.pdbx_strand_id
1 'polypeptide(L)'
;MFILKNSNRTAISSFIHQIEVIFHRFDLDRCDEKTLYVTVLFKYGTHKALCDFIYIIDQQEIYGAISINKHYEKVRDFIQQHFQQFVLYSDEMTLAKTFMKTVSFKECLQQFAKRYPTYLSSKSPYALKIAE
;
A
#
# COMPACT_ATOMS: atom_id res chain seq x y z
N MET A 1 -32.05 -14.71 25.42
CA MET A 1 -30.77 -15.43 25.17
C MET A 1 -30.86 -16.03 23.77
N PHE A 2 -30.27 -15.38 22.77
CA PHE A 2 -30.26 -15.87 21.40
C PHE A 2 -28.94 -16.60 21.16
N ILE A 3 -29.03 -17.92 21.00
CA ILE A 3 -27.90 -18.75 20.60
C ILE A 3 -27.72 -18.56 19.09
N LEU A 4 -26.68 -17.83 18.69
CA LEU A 4 -26.28 -17.73 17.28
C LEU A 4 -25.74 -19.09 16.84
N LYS A 5 -26.60 -19.81 16.11
CA LYS A 5 -26.32 -21.09 15.47
C LYS A 5 -25.08 -20.96 14.57
N ASN A 6 -24.16 -21.90 14.79
CA ASN A 6 -23.02 -22.22 13.96
C ASN A 6 -23.44 -22.26 12.48
N SER A 7 -23.00 -21.27 11.71
CA SER A 7 -23.09 -21.28 10.26
C SER A 7 -21.68 -21.50 9.74
N ASN A 8 -21.52 -22.56 8.94
CA ASN A 8 -20.33 -22.88 8.17
C ASN A 8 -19.85 -21.64 7.38
N ARG A 9 -19.08 -20.76 8.01
CA ARG A 9 -18.30 -19.76 7.31
C ARG A 9 -17.18 -20.52 6.63
N THR A 10 -17.36 -20.81 5.34
CA THR A 10 -16.23 -20.96 4.43
C THR A 10 -15.24 -19.86 4.81
N ALA A 11 -14.00 -20.24 5.17
CA ALA A 11 -12.97 -19.28 5.54
C ALA A 11 -12.89 -18.25 4.42
N ILE A 12 -13.42 -17.04 4.65
CA ILE A 12 -13.53 -16.03 3.61
C ILE A 12 -12.07 -15.67 3.31
N SER A 13 -11.57 -16.13 2.16
CA SER A 13 -10.21 -15.81 1.72
C SER A 13 -10.05 -14.29 1.74
N SER A 14 -9.06 -13.79 2.48
CA SER A 14 -8.81 -12.35 2.57
C SER A 14 -8.58 -11.79 1.17
N PHE A 15 -9.28 -10.71 0.82
CA PHE A 15 -9.20 -10.07 -0.50
C PHE A 15 -7.76 -9.74 -0.91
N ILE A 16 -6.86 -9.54 0.06
CA ILE A 16 -5.45 -9.24 -0.13
C ILE A 16 -4.75 -10.28 -1.02
N HIS A 17 -5.15 -11.55 -0.93
CA HIS A 17 -4.55 -12.62 -1.73
C HIS A 17 -5.16 -12.75 -3.14
N GLN A 18 -6.25 -12.04 -3.40
CA GLN A 18 -7.01 -12.10 -4.66
C GLN A 18 -6.83 -10.84 -5.50
N ILE A 19 -6.48 -9.72 -4.89
CA ILE A 19 -6.19 -8.46 -5.60
C ILE A 19 -4.74 -8.46 -6.09
N GLU A 20 -4.58 -8.15 -7.38
CA GLU A 20 -3.29 -7.74 -7.94
C GLU A 20 -3.06 -6.25 -7.65
N VAL A 21 -1.92 -5.93 -7.04
CA VAL A 21 -1.48 -4.54 -6.83
C VAL A 21 -0.44 -4.18 -7.87
N ILE A 22 -0.78 -3.28 -8.78
CA ILE A 22 0.05 -2.92 -9.93
C ILE A 22 0.52 -1.47 -9.79
N PHE A 23 1.79 -1.20 -10.06
CA PHE A 23 2.30 0.17 -10.12
C PHE A 23 1.57 0.97 -11.21
N HIS A 24 1.12 2.18 -10.88
CA HIS A 24 0.46 3.06 -11.85
C HIS A 24 1.30 4.31 -12.15
N ARG A 25 1.64 5.07 -11.11
CA ARG A 25 2.43 6.30 -11.25
C ARG A 25 3.16 6.61 -9.95
N PHE A 26 4.32 7.21 -10.09
CA PHE A 26 5.01 7.92 -9.02
C PHE A 26 5.00 9.42 -9.32
N ASP A 27 4.66 10.23 -8.32
CA ASP A 27 4.59 11.68 -8.45
C ASP A 27 5.37 12.32 -7.32
N LEU A 28 6.63 12.66 -7.62
CA LEU A 28 7.59 13.12 -6.61
C LEU A 28 7.18 14.45 -5.98
N ASP A 29 6.44 15.28 -6.70
CA ASP A 29 5.95 16.57 -6.21
C ASP A 29 4.91 16.44 -5.09
N ARG A 30 4.29 15.26 -4.95
CA ARG A 30 3.38 14.95 -3.83
C ARG A 30 4.12 14.52 -2.56
N CYS A 31 5.41 14.24 -2.66
CA CYS A 31 6.23 13.72 -1.57
C CYS A 31 6.94 14.84 -0.84
N ASP A 32 7.19 14.65 0.46
CA ASP A 32 8.03 15.52 1.29
C ASP A 32 9.21 14.72 1.86
N GLU A 33 10.06 15.33 2.68
CA GLU A 33 11.24 14.68 3.25
C GLU A 33 10.95 13.41 4.09
N LYS A 34 9.70 13.23 4.53
CA LYS A 34 9.27 12.20 5.47
C LYS A 34 8.22 11.25 4.92
N THR A 35 7.60 11.62 3.80
CA THR A 35 6.42 10.97 3.28
C THR A 35 6.57 10.71 1.78
N LEU A 36 6.45 9.44 1.40
CA LEU A 36 6.48 9.00 0.00
C LEU A 36 5.09 8.52 -0.42
N TYR A 37 4.61 9.01 -1.56
CA TYR A 37 3.34 8.59 -2.15
C TYR A 37 3.55 7.81 -3.44
N VAL A 38 2.88 6.66 -3.57
CA VAL A 38 2.86 5.89 -4.83
C VAL A 38 1.43 5.62 -5.22
N THR A 39 1.06 5.98 -6.45
CA THR A 39 -0.23 5.59 -7.02
C THR A 39 -0.13 4.18 -7.58
N VAL A 40 -1.01 3.31 -7.11
CA VAL A 40 -1.15 1.92 -7.53
C VAL A 40 -2.57 1.66 -8.05
N LEU A 41 -2.71 0.55 -8.75
CA LEU A 41 -3.96 0.06 -9.26
C LEU A 41 -4.27 -1.28 -8.59
N PHE A 42 -5.42 -1.36 -7.93
CA PHE A 42 -5.98 -2.64 -7.49
C PHE A 42 -6.72 -3.25 -8.66
N LYS A 43 -6.40 -4.49 -8.99
CA LYS A 43 -7.03 -5.24 -10.08
C LYS A 43 -7.59 -6.55 -9.58
N TYR A 44 -8.83 -6.84 -9.98
CA TYR A 44 -9.50 -8.11 -9.76
C TYR A 44 -10.29 -8.50 -11.02
N GLY A 45 -9.76 -9.47 -11.77
CA GLY A 45 -10.26 -9.78 -13.11
C GLY A 45 -10.14 -8.57 -14.05
N THR A 46 -11.28 -8.12 -14.57
CA THR A 46 -11.39 -6.92 -15.43
C THR A 46 -11.60 -5.62 -14.64
N HIS A 47 -11.94 -5.71 -13.35
CA HIS A 47 -12.24 -4.55 -12.50
C HIS A 47 -10.96 -3.94 -11.95
N LYS A 48 -10.98 -2.60 -11.85
CA LYS A 48 -9.82 -1.81 -11.45
C LYS A 48 -10.22 -0.64 -10.56
N ALA A 49 -9.43 -0.37 -9.53
CA ALA A 49 -9.56 0.82 -8.69
C ALA A 49 -8.19 1.48 -8.49
N LEU A 50 -8.12 2.80 -8.68
CA LEU A 50 -6.93 3.58 -8.35
C LEU A 50 -6.86 3.80 -6.84
N CYS A 51 -5.66 3.71 -6.31
CA CYS A 51 -5.34 3.82 -4.90
C CYS A 51 -4.00 4.53 -4.75
N ASP A 52 -3.80 5.30 -3.69
CA ASP A 52 -2.48 5.79 -3.34
C ASP A 52 -2.01 5.07 -2.09
N PHE A 53 -0.78 4.55 -2.10
CA PHE A 53 -0.08 4.20 -0.88
C PHE A 53 0.69 5.41 -0.37
N ILE A 54 0.67 5.58 0.95
CA ILE A 54 1.49 6.53 1.69
C ILE A 54 2.49 5.74 2.51
N TYR A 55 3.75 6.16 2.49
CA TYR A 55 4.84 5.57 3.25
C TYR A 55 5.49 6.64 4.12
N ILE A 56 5.55 6.37 5.43
CA ILE A 56 6.34 7.15 6.37
C ILE A 56 7.74 6.56 6.36
N ILE A 57 8.69 7.40 5.96
CA ILE A 57 10.06 6.98 5.73
C ILE A 57 11.03 7.57 6.75
N ASP A 58 10.65 8.58 7.54
CA ASP A 58 11.54 9.25 8.52
C ASP A 58 11.91 8.41 9.77
N GLN A 59 11.54 7.13 9.78
CA GLN A 59 11.77 6.19 10.87
C GLN A 59 12.78 5.09 10.47
N GLN A 60 13.24 4.31 11.46
CA GLN A 60 14.15 3.18 11.19
C GLN A 60 13.53 2.12 10.27
N GLU A 61 12.21 1.94 10.36
CA GLU A 61 11.43 1.08 9.50
C GLU A 61 10.46 1.91 8.66
N ILE A 62 10.31 1.56 7.38
CA ILE A 62 9.33 2.18 6.51
C ILE A 62 7.96 1.57 6.79
N TYR A 63 7.00 2.38 7.20
CA TYR A 63 5.61 1.97 7.38
C TYR A 63 4.75 2.51 6.26
N GLY A 64 3.91 1.65 5.68
CA GLY A 64 3.01 2.03 4.59
C GLY A 64 1.57 1.66 4.88
N ALA A 65 0.65 2.41 4.30
CA ALA A 65 -0.79 2.12 4.30
C ALA A 65 -1.45 2.73 3.06
N ILE A 66 -2.77 2.56 2.92
CA ILE A 66 -3.55 3.28 1.93
C ILE A 66 -3.72 4.73 2.39
N SER A 67 -3.45 5.68 1.50
CA SER A 67 -3.65 7.11 1.76
C SER A 67 -5.13 7.44 1.79
N ILE A 68 -5.58 8.09 2.87
CA ILE A 68 -6.92 8.65 2.99
C ILE A 68 -7.01 9.91 2.13
N ASN A 69 -7.39 9.73 0.87
CA ASN A 69 -7.57 10.82 -0.09
C ASN A 69 -8.76 10.54 -1.03
N LYS A 70 -8.89 11.29 -2.12
CA LYS A 70 -10.00 11.15 -3.11
C LYS A 70 -10.17 9.74 -3.70
N HIS A 71 -9.15 8.89 -3.59
CA HIS A 71 -9.17 7.50 -4.06
C HIS A 71 -9.63 6.51 -2.97
N TYR A 72 -9.59 6.89 -1.70
CA TYR A 72 -9.82 5.98 -0.57
C TYR A 72 -11.22 5.36 -0.58
N GLU A 73 -12.27 6.18 -0.68
CA GLU A 73 -13.64 5.69 -0.72
C GLU A 73 -13.89 4.77 -1.91
N LYS A 74 -13.32 5.08 -3.09
CA LYS A 74 -13.43 4.22 -4.27
C LYS A 74 -12.80 2.85 -4.07
N VAL A 75 -11.70 2.78 -3.33
CA VAL A 75 -11.05 1.51 -2.98
C VAL A 75 -11.89 0.73 -1.98
N ARG A 76 -12.48 1.40 -0.99
CA ARG A 76 -13.41 0.77 -0.04
C ARG A 76 -14.63 0.20 -0.75
N ASP A 77 -15.24 0.98 -1.64
CA ASP A 77 -16.38 0.54 -2.46
C ASP A 77 -16.01 -0.64 -3.36
N PHE A 78 -14.85 -0.58 -4.02
CA PHE A 78 -14.34 -1.69 -4.83
C PHE A 78 -14.21 -2.98 -4.01
N ILE A 79 -13.62 -2.90 -2.82
CA ILE A 79 -13.41 -4.08 -1.97
C ILE A 79 -14.74 -4.62 -1.45
N GLN A 80 -15.64 -3.73 -1.03
CA GLN A 80 -16.97 -4.10 -0.58
C GLN A 80 -17.80 -4.75 -1.71
N GLN A 81 -17.75 -4.20 -2.91
CA GLN A 81 -18.52 -4.68 -4.06
C GLN A 81 -18.06 -6.06 -4.53
N HIS A 82 -16.76 -6.31 -4.58
CA HIS A 82 -16.20 -7.53 -5.17
C HIS A 82 -15.90 -8.64 -4.17
N PHE A 83 -15.67 -8.30 -2.90
CA PHE A 83 -15.28 -9.28 -1.87
C PHE A 83 -16.24 -9.34 -0.68
N GLN A 84 -17.23 -8.44 -0.60
CA GLN A 84 -18.15 -8.32 0.56
C GLN A 84 -17.39 -8.17 1.90
N GLN A 85 -16.24 -7.50 1.85
CA GLN A 85 -15.34 -7.28 2.98
C GLN A 85 -15.10 -5.79 3.20
N PHE A 86 -14.81 -5.43 4.45
CA PHE A 86 -14.33 -4.09 4.81
C PHE A 86 -12.81 -4.06 4.78
N VAL A 87 -12.26 -2.92 4.38
CA VAL A 87 -10.82 -2.66 4.47
C VAL A 87 -10.46 -2.39 5.92
N LEU A 88 -9.64 -3.24 6.52
CA LEU A 88 -9.06 -3.01 7.83
C LEU A 88 -7.69 -2.36 7.69
N TYR A 89 -7.27 -1.59 8.69
CA TYR A 89 -5.93 -0.98 8.72
C TYR A 89 -4.79 -2.02 8.57
N SER A 90 -4.95 -3.21 9.15
CA SER A 90 -4.01 -4.32 8.96
C SER A 90 -3.87 -4.77 7.51
N ASP A 91 -4.96 -4.68 6.74
CA ASP A 91 -4.98 -5.06 5.33
C ASP A 91 -4.23 -4.02 4.51
N GLU A 92 -4.48 -2.74 4.78
CA GLU A 92 -3.77 -1.61 4.17
C GLU A 92 -2.25 -1.72 4.38
N MET A 93 -1.82 -2.00 5.61
CA MET A 93 -0.41 -2.21 5.93
C MET A 93 0.18 -3.41 5.19
N THR A 94 -0.56 -4.51 5.10
CA THR A 94 -0.10 -5.73 4.44
C THR A 94 0.06 -5.52 2.94
N LEU A 95 -0.88 -4.82 2.30
CA LEU A 95 -0.81 -4.46 0.88
C LEU A 95 0.39 -3.55 0.59
N ALA A 96 0.56 -2.49 1.38
CA ALA A 96 1.67 -1.56 1.23
C ALA A 96 3.02 -2.25 1.43
N LYS A 97 3.15 -3.11 2.46
CA LYS A 97 4.35 -3.91 2.75
C LYS A 97 4.65 -4.93 1.65
N THR A 98 3.63 -5.49 1.03
CA THR A 98 3.80 -6.42 -0.10
C THR A 98 4.33 -5.66 -1.32
N PHE A 99 3.78 -4.48 -1.61
CA PHE A 99 4.23 -3.64 -2.70
C PHE A 99 5.68 -3.16 -2.55
N MET A 100 6.16 -2.95 -1.31
CA MET A 100 7.57 -2.59 -1.04
C MET A 100 8.60 -3.60 -1.58
N LYS A 101 8.18 -4.85 -1.82
CA LYS A 101 9.07 -5.90 -2.35
C LYS A 101 9.25 -5.81 -3.88
N THR A 102 8.43 -5.00 -4.56
CA THR A 102 8.44 -4.87 -6.03
C THR A 102 9.62 -4.04 -6.52
N VAL A 103 10.01 -4.24 -7.78
CA VAL A 103 11.05 -3.44 -8.44
C VAL A 103 10.60 -1.98 -8.56
N SER A 104 9.34 -1.74 -8.92
CA SER A 104 8.77 -0.40 -9.07
C SER A 104 8.86 0.42 -7.78
N PHE A 105 8.62 -0.20 -6.62
CA PHE A 105 8.80 0.51 -5.35
C PHE A 105 10.26 0.94 -5.12
N LYS A 106 11.23 0.06 -5.41
CA LYS A 106 12.66 0.39 -5.29
C LYS A 106 13.04 1.55 -6.19
N GLU A 107 12.53 1.59 -7.41
CA GLU A 107 12.75 2.69 -8.36
C GLU A 107 12.14 4.02 -7.85
N CYS A 108 10.93 3.98 -7.30
CA CYS A 108 10.31 5.15 -6.67
C CYS A 108 11.17 5.66 -5.50
N LEU A 109 11.64 4.75 -4.65
CA LEU A 109 12.47 5.08 -3.49
C LEU A 109 13.84 5.65 -3.92
N GLN A 110 14.43 5.16 -5.00
CA GLN A 110 15.64 5.74 -5.60
C GLN A 110 15.42 7.17 -6.08
N GLN A 111 14.33 7.42 -6.81
CA GLN A 111 13.99 8.77 -7.28
C GLN A 111 13.73 9.72 -6.11
N PHE A 112 13.01 9.24 -5.10
CA PHE A 112 12.79 9.96 -3.86
C PHE A 112 14.11 10.35 -3.17
N ALA A 113 15.01 9.39 -3.02
CA ALA A 113 16.29 9.60 -2.34
C ALA A 113 17.22 10.58 -3.08
N LYS A 114 17.12 10.68 -4.40
CA LYS A 114 17.84 11.69 -5.19
C LYS A 114 17.37 13.12 -4.88
N ARG A 115 16.07 13.30 -4.60
CA ARG A 115 15.49 14.61 -4.28
C ARG A 115 15.72 15.01 -2.83
N TYR A 116 15.75 14.02 -1.93
CA TYR A 116 15.90 14.20 -0.49
C TYR A 116 17.13 13.44 0.02
N PRO A 117 18.36 13.85 -0.35
CA PRO A 117 19.59 13.09 -0.06
C PRO A 117 19.93 13.02 1.43
N THR A 118 19.51 14.00 2.23
CA THR A 118 19.74 14.05 3.68
C THR A 118 19.15 12.83 4.39
N TYR A 119 18.07 12.27 3.85
CA TYR A 119 17.41 11.05 4.31
C TYR A 119 18.33 9.81 4.26
N LEU A 120 19.17 9.68 3.22
CA LEU A 120 20.11 8.55 3.11
C LEU A 120 21.23 8.62 4.16
N SER A 121 21.51 9.82 4.69
CA SER A 121 22.61 10.02 5.63
C SER A 121 22.25 9.71 7.09
N SER A 122 20.96 9.65 7.42
CA SER A 122 20.49 9.44 8.80
C SER A 122 19.68 8.14 8.95
N LYS A 123 20.36 7.07 9.38
CA LYS A 123 19.81 5.93 10.15
C LYS A 123 18.81 4.95 9.48
N SER A 124 18.67 4.89 8.15
CA SER A 124 17.82 3.86 7.52
C SER A 124 18.66 2.72 6.88
N PRO A 125 18.52 1.45 7.31
CA PRO A 125 19.20 0.30 6.65
C PRO A 125 18.75 0.09 5.19
N TYR A 126 17.69 0.76 4.73
CA TYR A 126 17.28 0.79 3.33
C TYR A 126 18.17 1.67 2.46
N ALA A 127 18.80 2.71 3.02
CA ALA A 127 19.75 3.55 2.29
C ALA A 127 20.95 2.73 1.76
N LEU A 128 21.38 1.72 2.53
CA LEU A 128 22.49 0.83 2.19
C LEU A 128 22.13 -0.18 1.09
N LYS A 129 20.88 -0.67 1.04
CA LYS A 129 20.44 -1.68 0.03
C LYS A 129 20.06 -1.09 -1.33
N ILE A 130 19.97 0.23 -1.45
CA ILE A 130 19.66 0.92 -2.70
C ILE A 130 20.95 1.28 -3.47
N ALA A 131 22.10 1.25 -2.78
CA ALA A 131 23.42 1.53 -3.33
C ALA A 131 24.16 0.27 -3.83
N GLU A 132 23.56 -0.92 -3.72
CA GLU A 132 24.05 -2.19 -4.28
C GLU A 132 23.26 -2.62 -5.52
#